data_AF-A0A2T3HN97-F1
#
_entry.id   AF-A0A2T3HN97-F1
#
_cell.length_a   1.000
_cell.length_b   1.000
_cell.length_c   1.000
_cell.angle_alpha   90.00
_cell.angle_beta   90.00
_cell.angle_gamma   90.00
#
_symmetry.space_group_name_H-M   'P 1'
#
loop_
_entity.id
_entity.type
_entity.pdbx_description
1 polymer ?
#
loop_
_entity_poly.entity_id
_entity_poly.type
_entity_poly.pdbx_seq_one_letter_code
_entity_poly.pdbx_strand_id
1 'polypeptide(L)'
;MPSSTKRIFALNESGQSTLSFSWQNYDGAQAIYLTDSASLNNITITLTNNTEGTVGFPGGPIYSMEGSGSAGVIFLQFLDQYIPAADVAVMSWDGPTDGVTWSAATFKDSNGQYLAIAPESDVYISSGSSVTFTLTNVMTPDVSSPVTGGKVAFTYEEVTGLQQSYGAIQLPVPLLNPPNNANQNLDPLVGFAETDLVFIGTEPNSLTLYITNTQSTSITLNNPPTAPVFSVSFAFGTGTGAITTVDNSNFSVNMAGGNANNWKVIPNTLGGNPYWQFEPLTTNVLGTGVNSTAEISIGNIITQLEPGVSSVIVAWTGIPGYNDGELAVDMIKVNPIIISSLTASPAVISNPTGPTPVAIDFEVLNSTFIAITNTGFAQQTNSADYTGNAVANITGTTTFTLIASNIYTSQQVAQSVTATVTPDLYSLLPLGTVVMWAGGINNVPAGWMLCMGQTVQTPAPAGWAAGPGVTAPASGWILPDLRDRFVVGAGGTVAPATDSQGGPDQHTHNITVNPQSFQTTTDGTHNHSMTFNTTGCMSSGDTSHYTLYYGMNNGKDLGCNNGTNSQNTSSDGSHNHSVTVGFSNVVSATQNGGINPPWYSLAFIIKIF
;
A
#
# COMPACT_ATOMS: atom_id res chain seq x y z
N MET A 1 11.35 20.89 45.47
CA MET A 1 10.18 20.01 45.27
C MET A 1 10.27 18.90 46.31
N PRO A 2 9.17 18.42 46.90
CA PRO A 2 9.27 17.32 47.86
C PRO A 2 9.81 16.08 47.13
N SER A 3 10.75 15.37 47.77
CA SER A 3 11.34 14.13 47.26
C SER A 3 10.24 13.14 46.93
N SER A 4 9.98 12.92 45.64
CA SER A 4 9.10 11.85 45.22
C SER A 4 9.75 10.54 45.64
N THR A 5 9.09 9.82 46.54
CA THR A 5 9.37 8.41 46.78
C THR A 5 9.19 7.70 45.44
N LYS A 6 10.30 7.41 44.74
CA LYS A 6 10.30 6.75 43.43
C LYS A 6 9.83 5.32 43.62
N ARG A 7 8.57 5.07 43.28
CA ARG A 7 7.94 3.75 43.31
C ARG A 7 7.98 3.19 41.89
N ILE A 8 8.61 2.02 41.74
CA ILE A 8 8.54 1.22 40.51
C ILE A 8 7.13 0.60 40.50
N PHE A 9 6.29 0.99 39.54
CA PHE A 9 4.93 0.45 39.40
C PHE A 9 4.91 -0.54 38.24
N ALA A 10 4.56 -1.80 38.48
CA ALA A 10 4.20 -2.74 37.41
C ALA A 10 2.70 -2.60 37.10
N LEU A 11 2.34 -1.96 35.99
CA LEU A 11 0.98 -1.98 35.45
C LEU A 11 0.87 -3.08 34.38
N ASN A 12 -0.33 -3.59 34.08
CA ASN A 12 -0.64 -4.32 32.84
C ASN A 12 -1.82 -3.65 32.12
N GLU A 13 -2.07 -4.01 30.85
CA GLU A 13 -3.05 -3.33 29.97
C GLU A 13 -4.53 -3.54 30.30
N SER A 14 -4.86 -4.35 31.30
CA SER A 14 -6.25 -4.47 31.75
C SER A 14 -6.64 -3.40 32.78
N GLY A 15 -5.69 -2.53 33.19
CA GLY A 15 -5.86 -1.70 34.37
C GLY A 15 -5.94 -2.53 35.66
N GLN A 16 -5.70 -3.85 35.61
CA GLN A 16 -5.68 -4.67 36.82
C GLN A 16 -4.34 -4.60 37.52
N SER A 17 -4.46 -4.16 38.76
CA SER A 17 -3.42 -4.15 39.76
C SER A 17 -2.73 -5.52 39.91
N THR A 18 -1.40 -5.67 39.90
CA THR A 18 -0.76 -6.93 40.38
C THR A 18 -0.03 -6.69 41.72
N LEU A 19 0.46 -7.75 42.36
CA LEU A 19 1.42 -7.55 43.46
C LEU A 19 2.65 -6.80 42.93
N SER A 20 3.19 -5.86 43.70
CA SER A 20 4.50 -5.26 43.42
C SER A 20 5.43 -5.42 44.61
N PHE A 21 6.73 -5.50 44.32
CA PHE A 21 7.77 -5.45 45.33
C PHE A 21 8.60 -4.18 45.12
N SER A 22 9.01 -3.55 46.22
CA SER A 22 10.07 -2.54 46.20
C SER A 22 11.16 -2.91 47.20
N TRP A 23 12.37 -2.44 46.93
CA TRP A 23 13.56 -2.74 47.71
C TRP A 23 14.29 -1.45 48.05
N GLN A 24 14.68 -1.26 49.32
CA GLN A 24 15.46 -0.10 49.77
C GLN A 24 16.45 -0.53 50.85
N ASN A 25 17.67 -0.02 50.81
CA ASN A 25 18.65 -0.15 51.87
C ASN A 25 18.38 0.88 52.99
N TYR A 26 19.16 0.84 54.07
CA TYR A 26 18.94 1.63 55.29
C TYR A 26 18.93 3.14 55.08
N ASP A 27 19.57 3.61 54.01
CA ASP A 27 19.68 5.01 53.63
C ASP A 27 18.71 5.41 52.50
N GLY A 28 17.84 4.49 52.08
CA GLY A 28 16.85 4.67 51.03
C GLY A 28 17.36 4.37 49.61
N ALA A 29 18.63 3.99 49.43
CA ALA A 29 19.14 3.56 48.14
C ALA A 29 18.49 2.24 47.69
N GLN A 30 18.25 2.03 46.40
CA GLN A 30 17.69 0.78 45.88
C GLN A 30 18.79 -0.24 45.52
N ALA A 31 19.92 -0.17 46.22
CA ALA A 31 21.15 -0.90 45.92
C ALA A 31 21.55 -1.83 47.08
N ILE A 32 22.41 -2.80 46.77
CA ILE A 32 23.17 -3.55 47.77
C ILE A 32 24.60 -3.05 47.73
N TYR A 33 25.16 -2.73 48.89
CA TYR A 33 26.55 -2.28 48.98
C TYR A 33 27.53 -3.44 48.99
N LEU A 34 28.62 -3.26 48.26
CA LEU A 34 29.79 -4.13 48.24
C LEU A 34 30.55 -3.99 49.56
N THR A 35 30.19 -4.80 50.55
CA THR A 35 30.78 -4.72 51.89
C THR A 35 30.65 -6.03 52.68
N ASP A 36 31.65 -6.28 53.52
CA ASP A 36 31.66 -7.31 54.56
C ASP A 36 30.99 -6.84 55.87
N SER A 37 30.57 -5.58 55.95
CA SER A 37 29.91 -5.02 57.13
C SER A 37 28.40 -5.28 57.10
N ALA A 38 27.95 -6.15 58.00
CA ALA A 38 26.54 -6.46 58.20
C ALA A 38 25.64 -5.24 58.51
N SER A 39 26.22 -4.11 58.95
CA SER A 39 25.45 -2.89 59.27
C SER A 39 25.12 -2.01 58.07
N LEU A 40 25.78 -2.23 56.92
CA LEU A 40 25.64 -1.37 55.75
C LEU A 40 24.60 -1.91 54.75
N ASN A 41 24.21 -3.17 54.84
CA ASN A 41 23.09 -3.70 54.08
C ASN A 41 22.00 -4.14 55.05
N ASN A 42 21.09 -3.21 55.31
CA ASN A 42 19.87 -3.46 56.06
C ASN A 42 18.71 -3.08 55.15
N ILE A 43 18.14 -4.11 54.52
CA ILE A 43 17.26 -3.98 53.39
C ILE A 43 15.81 -4.07 53.85
N THR A 44 15.02 -3.09 53.44
CA THR A 44 13.58 -3.07 53.54
C THR A 44 12.96 -3.53 52.21
N ILE A 45 12.17 -4.60 52.26
CA ILE A 45 11.38 -5.10 51.14
C ILE A 45 9.93 -4.77 51.39
N THR A 46 9.25 -4.13 50.46
CA THR A 46 7.82 -3.82 50.60
C THR A 46 7.03 -4.53 49.51
N LEU A 47 6.14 -5.43 49.92
CA LEU A 47 5.14 -6.08 49.10
C LEU A 47 3.86 -5.22 49.12
N THR A 48 3.40 -4.76 47.97
CA THR A 48 2.16 -3.97 47.85
C THR A 48 1.13 -4.74 47.04
N ASN A 49 -0.09 -4.82 47.55
CA ASN A 49 -1.22 -5.30 46.76
C ASN A 49 -1.78 -4.15 45.95
N ASN A 50 -1.53 -4.12 44.64
CA ASN A 50 -2.13 -3.11 43.78
C ASN A 50 -3.46 -3.58 43.15
N THR A 51 -3.87 -4.84 43.32
CA THR A 51 -5.14 -5.40 42.79
C THR A 51 -6.35 -4.64 43.36
N GLU A 52 -7.49 -4.67 42.66
CA GLU A 52 -8.75 -4.14 43.17
C GLU A 52 -9.32 -4.97 44.34
N GLY A 53 -8.82 -6.20 44.51
CA GLY A 53 -9.28 -7.18 45.50
C GLY A 53 -8.35 -7.31 46.71
N THR A 54 -8.71 -8.23 47.60
CA THR A 54 -7.82 -8.66 48.68
C THR A 54 -6.99 -9.83 48.18
N VAL A 55 -5.68 -9.79 48.42
CA VAL A 55 -4.76 -10.89 48.12
C VAL A 55 -4.44 -11.65 49.40
N GLY A 56 -4.60 -12.98 49.38
CA GLY A 56 -4.38 -13.83 50.54
C GLY A 56 -3.17 -14.74 50.39
N PHE A 57 -2.34 -14.80 51.43
CA PHE A 57 -1.24 -15.74 51.60
C PHE A 57 -1.63 -16.76 52.68
N PRO A 58 -2.02 -17.99 52.30
CA PRO A 58 -2.35 -19.03 53.27
C PRO A 58 -1.19 -19.33 54.22
N GLY A 59 -1.49 -19.55 55.50
CA GLY A 59 -0.49 -19.91 56.50
C GLY A 59 -0.09 -21.37 56.42
N GLY A 60 1.19 -21.68 56.69
CA GLY A 60 1.62 -23.07 56.77
C GLY A 60 3.14 -23.26 56.75
N PRO A 61 3.61 -24.52 56.71
CA PRO A 61 5.03 -24.82 56.68
C PRO A 61 5.66 -24.37 55.36
N ILE A 62 6.86 -23.77 55.45
CA ILE A 62 7.67 -23.41 54.29
C ILE A 62 8.12 -24.69 53.57
N TYR A 63 8.09 -24.64 52.24
CA TYR A 63 8.61 -25.67 51.35
C TYR A 63 9.55 -25.05 50.30
N SER A 64 10.35 -25.87 49.62
CA SER A 64 11.26 -25.47 48.53
C SER A 64 10.52 -25.28 47.20
N MET A 65 11.10 -24.59 46.21
CA MET A 65 10.52 -24.46 44.86
C MET A 65 10.33 -25.81 44.13
N GLU A 66 11.11 -26.84 44.46
CA GLU A 66 10.87 -28.22 43.99
C GLU A 66 9.85 -28.99 44.85
N GLY A 67 9.45 -28.43 45.98
CA GLY A 67 8.49 -29.00 46.91
C GLY A 67 7.05 -28.71 46.50
N SER A 68 6.11 -29.24 47.27
CA SER A 68 4.70 -28.84 47.18
C SER A 68 4.17 -28.58 48.59
N GLY A 69 3.30 -27.58 48.71
CA GLY A 69 2.70 -27.18 49.97
C GLY A 69 1.36 -26.49 49.75
N SER A 70 0.79 -26.00 50.84
CA SER A 70 -0.47 -25.23 50.83
C SER A 70 -0.32 -23.83 51.44
N ALA A 71 0.90 -23.48 51.87
CA ALA A 71 1.23 -22.16 52.37
C ALA A 71 1.48 -21.22 51.19
N GLY A 72 1.07 -19.96 51.31
CA GLY A 72 1.46 -18.91 50.37
C GLY A 72 2.92 -18.53 50.59
N VAL A 73 3.82 -19.00 49.72
CA VAL A 73 5.27 -18.81 49.86
C VAL A 73 5.75 -17.73 48.89
N ILE A 74 6.69 -16.90 49.34
CA ILE A 74 7.48 -16.01 48.49
C ILE A 74 8.92 -16.53 48.49
N PHE A 75 9.44 -16.83 47.32
CA PHE A 75 10.81 -17.21 47.07
C PHE A 75 11.57 -16.00 46.55
N LEU A 76 12.59 -15.60 47.29
CA LEU A 76 13.52 -14.57 46.93
C LEU A 76 14.78 -15.25 46.40
N GLN A 77 14.84 -15.39 45.08
CA GLN A 77 16.05 -15.88 44.42
C GLN A 77 17.02 -14.71 44.34
N PHE A 78 17.90 -14.67 45.32
CA PHE A 78 18.98 -13.72 45.40
C PHE A 78 20.16 -14.24 44.62
N LEU A 79 20.78 -13.35 43.84
CA LEU A 79 22.23 -13.24 43.82
C LEU A 79 22.94 -14.55 43.46
N ASP A 80 22.43 -15.26 42.46
CA ASP A 80 23.16 -16.34 41.82
C ASP A 80 24.56 -15.82 41.48
N GLN A 81 25.55 -16.35 42.21
CA GLN A 81 26.98 -16.03 42.15
C GLN A 81 27.50 -14.76 42.88
N TYR A 82 26.66 -13.94 43.53
CA TYR A 82 27.13 -12.72 44.23
C TYR A 82 27.22 -12.82 45.73
N ILE A 83 26.26 -13.47 46.39
CA ILE A 83 26.35 -13.70 47.83
C ILE A 83 26.75 -15.17 48.05
N PRO A 84 27.92 -15.45 48.63
CA PRO A 84 28.34 -16.79 48.97
C PRO A 84 27.28 -17.54 49.77
N ALA A 85 27.18 -18.86 49.56
CA ALA A 85 26.18 -19.67 50.23
C ALA A 85 26.25 -19.61 51.77
N ALA A 86 27.45 -19.37 52.31
CA ALA A 86 27.67 -19.16 53.73
C ALA A 86 27.02 -17.86 54.24
N ASP A 87 27.02 -16.81 53.42
CA ASP A 87 26.50 -15.49 53.78
C ASP A 87 24.97 -15.47 53.68
N VAL A 88 24.38 -16.17 52.71
CA VAL A 88 22.91 -16.39 52.66
C VAL A 88 22.41 -17.12 53.91
N ALA A 89 23.18 -18.09 54.42
CA ALA A 89 22.79 -18.88 55.59
C ALA A 89 22.79 -18.08 56.91
N VAL A 90 23.47 -16.94 56.97
CA VAL A 90 23.54 -16.07 58.17
C VAL A 90 22.69 -14.81 58.04
N MET A 91 22.01 -14.60 56.91
CA MET A 91 21.04 -13.53 56.78
C MET A 91 19.92 -13.70 57.81
N SER A 92 19.59 -12.61 58.48
CA SER A 92 18.46 -12.58 59.41
C SER A 92 17.28 -11.88 58.76
N TRP A 93 16.11 -12.49 58.99
CA TRP A 93 14.84 -11.99 58.52
C TRP A 93 14.04 -11.47 59.71
N ASP A 94 13.68 -10.20 59.66
CA ASP A 94 12.69 -9.62 60.55
C ASP A 94 11.37 -9.51 59.79
N GLY A 95 10.40 -10.30 60.24
CA GLY A 95 9.04 -10.31 59.71
C GLY A 95 8.35 -8.95 59.86
N PRO A 96 7.17 -8.81 59.25
CA PRO A 96 6.46 -7.54 59.24
C PRO A 96 6.03 -7.11 60.65
N THR A 97 5.99 -5.79 60.85
CA THR A 97 5.57 -5.17 62.12
C THR A 97 4.05 -5.20 62.34
N ASP A 98 3.30 -5.87 61.46
CA ASP A 98 1.84 -6.00 61.48
C ASP A 98 1.32 -7.04 62.49
N GLY A 99 2.21 -7.72 63.19
CA GLY A 99 1.88 -8.66 64.26
C GLY A 99 1.62 -10.09 63.79
N VAL A 100 1.81 -10.39 62.50
CA VAL A 100 1.78 -11.76 62.00
C VAL A 100 3.21 -12.31 61.93
N THR A 101 3.41 -13.50 62.48
CA THR A 101 4.72 -14.17 62.41
C THR A 101 4.91 -14.77 61.02
N TRP A 102 6.00 -14.36 60.36
CA TRP A 102 6.47 -14.96 59.14
C TRP A 102 7.71 -15.79 59.45
N SER A 103 7.71 -17.03 58.97
CA SER A 103 8.89 -17.88 58.99
C SER A 103 9.75 -17.62 57.75
N ALA A 104 11.05 -17.90 57.85
CA ALA A 104 11.98 -17.85 56.73
C ALA A 104 12.89 -19.08 56.74
N ALA A 105 13.22 -19.62 55.57
CA ALA A 105 14.16 -20.74 55.41
C ALA A 105 14.98 -20.59 54.12
N THR A 106 16.23 -21.02 54.16
CA THR A 106 17.12 -21.01 52.99
C THR A 106 17.16 -22.39 52.34
N PHE A 107 17.10 -22.41 51.01
CA PHE A 107 17.14 -23.63 50.22
C PHE A 107 18.21 -23.56 49.14
N LYS A 108 18.66 -24.73 48.70
CA LYS A 108 19.55 -24.90 47.56
C LYS A 108 19.14 -26.14 46.79
N ASP A 109 18.62 -25.95 45.59
CA ASP A 109 18.15 -27.02 44.70
C ASP A 109 18.53 -26.74 43.23
N SER A 110 17.87 -27.38 42.25
CA SER A 110 18.18 -27.14 40.83
C SER A 110 17.83 -25.73 40.33
N ASN A 111 17.03 -24.98 41.07
CA ASN A 111 16.68 -23.58 40.81
C ASN A 111 17.66 -22.58 41.45
N GLY A 112 18.77 -23.07 42.00
CA GLY A 112 19.80 -22.23 42.63
C GLY A 112 19.62 -22.10 44.14
N GLN A 113 20.20 -21.05 44.71
CA GLN A 113 20.08 -20.74 46.13
C GLN A 113 19.09 -19.59 46.33
N TYR A 114 18.17 -19.75 47.27
CA TYR A 114 17.12 -18.75 47.51
C TYR A 114 16.65 -18.76 48.97
N LEU A 115 16.02 -17.65 49.36
CA LEU A 115 15.33 -17.49 50.64
C LEU A 115 13.83 -17.67 50.40
N ALA A 116 13.18 -18.57 51.13
CA ALA A 116 11.73 -18.71 51.10
C ALA A 116 11.14 -18.14 52.38
N ILE A 117 10.06 -17.37 52.26
CA ILE A 117 9.30 -16.79 53.37
C ILE A 117 7.83 -17.19 53.26
N ALA A 118 7.21 -17.51 54.38
CA ALA A 118 5.78 -17.82 54.43
C ALA A 118 5.18 -17.36 55.76
N PRO A 119 3.90 -16.98 55.79
CA PRO A 119 3.25 -16.64 57.04
C PRO A 119 2.89 -17.91 57.82
N GLU A 120 2.95 -17.84 59.16
CA GLU A 120 2.56 -18.97 60.02
C GLU A 120 1.03 -19.14 60.15
N SER A 121 0.28 -18.10 59.79
CA SER A 121 -1.18 -18.06 59.73
C SER A 121 -1.64 -17.25 58.52
N ASP A 122 -2.84 -17.49 58.00
CA ASP A 122 -3.35 -16.76 56.81
C ASP A 122 -3.19 -15.24 56.94
N VAL A 123 -2.55 -14.62 55.93
CA VAL A 123 -2.37 -13.18 55.80
C VAL A 123 -3.20 -12.67 54.64
N TYR A 124 -3.88 -11.54 54.83
CA TYR A 124 -4.67 -10.89 53.78
C TYR A 124 -4.25 -9.44 53.60
N ILE A 125 -3.80 -9.09 52.40
CA ILE A 125 -3.37 -7.74 52.04
C ILE A 125 -4.49 -7.08 51.26
N SER A 126 -5.09 -6.04 51.81
CA SER A 126 -6.16 -5.28 51.15
C SER A 126 -5.63 -4.48 49.95
N SER A 127 -6.50 -4.15 48.99
CA SER A 127 -6.17 -3.27 47.87
C SER A 127 -5.47 -1.99 48.33
N GLY A 128 -4.34 -1.66 47.71
CA GLY A 128 -3.50 -0.49 48.02
C GLY A 128 -2.69 -0.59 49.32
N SER A 129 -2.81 -1.69 50.07
CA SER A 129 -2.05 -1.92 51.31
C SER A 129 -0.73 -2.64 51.03
N SER A 130 0.22 -2.51 51.97
CA SER A 130 1.53 -3.10 51.85
C SER A 130 1.98 -3.81 53.13
N VAL A 131 2.81 -4.84 52.96
CA VAL A 131 3.53 -5.56 54.02
C VAL A 131 5.02 -5.33 53.80
N THR A 132 5.74 -5.04 54.87
CA THR A 132 7.16 -4.69 54.80
C THR A 132 7.98 -5.67 55.61
N PHE A 133 9.09 -6.10 55.05
CA PHE A 133 10.03 -7.04 55.63
C PHE A 133 11.42 -6.44 55.69
N THR A 134 12.22 -6.88 56.65
CA THR A 134 13.60 -6.41 56.77
C THR A 134 14.59 -7.57 56.71
N LEU A 135 15.54 -7.47 55.80
CA LEU A 135 16.63 -8.42 55.61
C LEU A 135 17.94 -7.77 56.12
N THR A 136 18.55 -8.39 57.11
CA THR A 136 19.79 -7.93 57.76
C THR A 136 20.91 -8.95 57.58
N ASN A 137 22.15 -8.55 57.90
CA ASN A 137 23.36 -9.35 57.71
C ASN A 137 23.61 -9.75 56.25
N VAL A 138 23.20 -8.91 55.30
CA VAL A 138 23.45 -9.12 53.87
C VAL A 138 24.89 -8.71 53.57
N MET A 139 25.79 -9.67 53.56
CA MET A 139 27.20 -9.44 53.21
C MET A 139 27.43 -9.82 51.76
N THR A 140 28.25 -9.03 51.08
CA THR A 140 28.68 -9.31 49.70
C THR A 140 30.21 -9.37 49.70
N PRO A 141 30.83 -10.27 48.93
CA PRO A 141 32.27 -10.35 48.82
C PRO A 141 32.81 -9.03 48.29
N ASP A 142 33.96 -8.60 48.83
CA ASP A 142 34.72 -7.47 48.32
C ASP A 142 35.22 -7.81 46.92
N VAL A 143 34.42 -7.47 45.91
CA VAL A 143 34.79 -7.65 44.51
C VAL A 143 35.59 -6.43 44.09
N SER A 144 36.80 -6.66 43.59
CA SER A 144 37.74 -5.61 43.16
C SER A 144 37.26 -4.78 41.95
N SER A 145 36.00 -4.91 41.54
CA SER A 145 35.36 -4.10 40.53
C SER A 145 33.84 -4.09 40.79
N PRO A 146 33.19 -2.92 40.86
CA PRO A 146 31.76 -2.84 41.03
C PRO A 146 31.06 -3.54 39.87
N VAL A 147 30.09 -4.40 40.20
CA VAL A 147 29.37 -5.20 39.22
C VAL A 147 27.97 -4.62 39.05
N THR A 148 27.69 -4.08 37.86
CA THR A 148 26.39 -3.51 37.58
C THR A 148 25.45 -4.56 37.00
N GLY A 149 24.32 -4.83 37.67
CA GLY A 149 23.22 -5.64 37.11
C GLY A 149 22.78 -6.87 37.90
N GLY A 150 22.97 -6.89 39.24
CA GLY A 150 22.38 -7.93 40.08
C GLY A 150 20.85 -7.99 39.90
N LYS A 151 20.26 -9.16 40.16
CA LYS A 151 18.81 -9.35 40.13
C LYS A 151 18.33 -9.99 41.42
N VAL A 152 17.11 -9.64 41.78
CA VAL A 152 16.33 -10.34 42.79
C VAL A 152 15.03 -10.77 42.13
N ALA A 153 14.81 -12.08 42.05
CA ALA A 153 13.53 -12.63 41.64
C ALA A 153 12.65 -12.86 42.86
N PHE A 154 11.45 -12.32 42.85
CA PHE A 154 10.38 -12.60 43.79
C PHE A 154 9.37 -13.51 43.11
N THR A 155 9.46 -14.80 43.37
CA THR A 155 8.48 -15.77 42.91
C THR A 155 7.49 -16.03 44.05
N TYR A 156 6.20 -16.00 43.77
CA TYR A 156 5.17 -16.32 44.76
C TYR A 156 4.33 -17.51 44.29
N GLU A 157 3.92 -18.35 45.23
CA GLU A 157 3.11 -19.55 45.02
C GLU A 157 1.94 -19.62 46.01
N GLU A 158 0.89 -20.36 45.62
CA GLU A 158 -0.33 -20.59 46.41
C GLU A 158 -1.00 -19.30 46.93
N VAL A 159 -0.86 -18.21 46.17
CA VAL A 159 -1.47 -16.91 46.49
C VAL A 159 -2.92 -16.88 46.01
N THR A 160 -3.83 -16.46 46.87
CA THR A 160 -5.27 -16.35 46.58
C THR A 160 -5.68 -14.91 46.26
N GLY A 161 -6.77 -14.74 45.50
CA GLY A 161 -7.25 -13.40 45.10
C GLY A 161 -6.56 -12.82 43.86
N LEU A 162 -5.66 -13.59 43.23
CA LEU A 162 -5.05 -13.30 41.94
C LEU A 162 -5.64 -14.19 40.84
N GLN A 163 -5.50 -13.77 39.57
CA GLN A 163 -5.88 -14.56 38.39
C GLN A 163 -5.09 -15.87 38.31
N GLN A 164 -3.82 -15.84 38.69
CA GLN A 164 -2.96 -17.01 38.84
C GLN A 164 -2.44 -17.04 40.28
N SER A 165 -2.44 -18.21 40.92
CA SER A 165 -1.88 -18.38 42.27
C SER A 165 -0.36 -18.39 42.30
N TYR A 166 0.27 -18.23 41.14
CA TYR A 166 1.70 -18.22 40.94
C TYR A 166 2.13 -17.03 40.08
N GLY A 167 3.31 -16.47 40.36
CA GLY A 167 3.94 -15.48 39.49
C GLY A 167 5.36 -15.14 39.92
N ALA A 168 6.12 -14.50 39.04
CA ALA A 168 7.49 -14.06 39.30
C ALA A 168 7.68 -12.59 38.92
N ILE A 169 8.23 -11.80 39.84
CA ILE A 169 8.56 -10.38 39.69
C ILE A 169 10.08 -10.24 39.80
N GLN A 170 10.70 -9.67 38.78
CA GLN A 170 12.15 -9.47 38.73
C GLN A 170 12.45 -8.01 39.04
N LEU A 171 13.24 -7.77 40.09
CA LEU A 171 13.78 -6.45 40.40
C LEU A 171 15.28 -6.43 40.05
N PRO A 172 15.72 -5.51 39.17
CA PRO A 172 17.13 -5.23 39.03
C PRO A 172 17.64 -4.52 40.29
N VAL A 173 18.80 -4.93 40.80
CA VAL A 173 19.42 -4.38 42.01
C VAL A 173 20.91 -4.19 41.72
N PRO A 174 21.43 -2.94 41.67
CA PRO A 174 22.84 -2.74 41.45
C PRO A 174 23.64 -3.08 42.71
N LEU A 175 24.90 -3.42 42.47
CA LEU A 175 25.91 -3.55 43.50
C LEU A 175 26.79 -2.30 43.46
N LEU A 176 26.74 -1.48 44.51
CA LEU A 176 27.44 -0.19 44.59
C LEU A 176 28.48 -0.19 45.71
N ASN A 177 29.46 0.71 45.65
CA ASN A 177 30.28 0.96 46.83
C ASN A 177 29.47 1.69 47.91
N PRO A 178 29.74 1.45 49.21
CA PRO A 178 29.11 2.22 50.28
C PRO A 178 29.31 3.73 50.09
N PRO A 179 28.30 4.56 50.40
CA PRO A 179 28.40 6.01 50.24
C PRO A 179 29.49 6.59 51.14
N ASN A 180 30.24 7.54 50.60
CA ASN A 180 31.25 8.29 51.34
C ASN A 180 30.74 9.71 51.61
N ASN A 181 30.66 10.09 52.89
CA ASN A 181 30.19 11.42 53.31
C ASN A 181 31.03 12.59 52.77
N ALA A 182 32.25 12.35 52.28
CA ALA A 182 33.08 13.36 51.63
C ALA A 182 32.67 13.64 50.16
N ASN A 183 31.92 12.73 49.55
CA ASN A 183 31.46 12.83 48.17
C ASN A 183 30.04 13.41 48.09
N GLN A 184 29.72 14.06 46.98
CA GLN A 184 28.38 14.56 46.68
C GLN A 184 27.53 13.46 46.03
N ASN A 185 26.20 13.56 46.12
CA ASN A 185 25.34 12.69 45.33
C ASN A 185 25.23 13.23 43.90
N LEU A 186 25.29 12.33 42.92
CA LEU A 186 25.06 12.70 41.53
C LEU A 186 23.57 12.51 41.24
N ASP A 187 22.89 13.59 40.81
CA ASP A 187 21.47 13.59 40.49
C ASP A 187 21.25 13.88 38.98
N PRO A 188 21.56 12.92 38.09
CA PRO A 188 21.35 13.13 36.66
C PRO A 188 19.85 13.09 36.35
N LEU A 189 19.43 13.88 35.36
CA LEU A 189 18.11 13.70 34.76
C LEU A 189 18.22 12.57 33.73
N VAL A 190 17.47 11.49 33.93
CA VAL A 190 17.41 10.34 33.03
C VAL A 190 15.98 10.17 32.53
N GLY A 191 15.83 9.87 31.24
CA GLY A 191 14.53 9.62 30.63
C GLY A 191 14.63 9.29 29.15
N PHE A 192 13.49 9.19 28.48
CA PHE A 192 13.42 8.89 27.05
C PHE A 192 13.04 10.13 26.22
N ALA A 193 13.69 10.32 25.07
CA ALA A 193 13.56 11.54 24.28
C ALA A 193 12.24 11.66 23.50
N GLU A 194 11.71 10.54 22.99
CA GLU A 194 10.52 10.53 22.12
C GLU A 194 9.36 9.73 22.73
N THR A 195 9.66 8.53 23.21
CA THR A 195 8.69 7.63 23.82
C THR A 195 9.40 6.66 24.76
N ASP A 196 8.69 6.24 25.80
CA ASP A 196 9.04 5.15 26.72
C ASP A 196 8.26 3.86 26.39
N LEU A 197 7.49 3.86 25.29
CA LEU A 197 6.63 2.75 24.88
C LEU A 197 7.40 1.70 24.09
N VAL A 198 7.09 0.43 24.38
CA VAL A 198 7.58 -0.74 23.64
C VAL A 198 6.39 -1.53 23.14
N PHE A 199 6.23 -1.62 21.83
CA PHE A 199 5.12 -2.34 21.22
C PHE A 199 5.37 -3.84 21.23
N ILE A 200 4.41 -4.58 21.76
CA ILE A 200 4.45 -6.04 21.85
C ILE A 200 4.25 -6.63 20.45
N GLY A 201 5.07 -7.60 20.09
CA GLY A 201 5.01 -8.26 18.79
C GLY A 201 6.36 -8.81 18.35
N THR A 202 6.47 -9.10 17.06
CA THR A 202 7.70 -9.59 16.43
C THR A 202 8.54 -8.47 15.81
N GLU A 203 7.97 -7.28 15.66
CA GLU A 203 8.65 -6.13 15.08
C GLU A 203 9.58 -5.46 16.12
N PRO A 204 10.80 -5.07 15.72
CA PRO A 204 11.76 -4.46 16.64
C PRO A 204 11.36 -3.02 16.99
N ASN A 205 11.41 -2.70 18.28
CA ASN A 205 11.27 -1.34 18.80
C ASN A 205 12.65 -0.68 18.94
N SER A 206 12.66 0.66 18.95
CA SER A 206 13.84 1.46 19.23
C SER A 206 13.50 2.65 20.11
N LEU A 207 14.35 2.93 21.10
CA LEU A 207 14.21 4.02 22.05
C LEU A 207 15.53 4.78 22.17
N THR A 208 15.46 6.05 22.57
CA THR A 208 16.64 6.87 22.89
C THR A 208 16.56 7.31 24.34
N LEU A 209 17.46 6.77 25.15
CA LEU A 209 17.65 7.12 26.55
C LEU A 209 18.63 8.30 26.66
N TYR A 210 18.33 9.29 27.48
CA TYR A 210 19.25 10.39 27.77
C TYR A 210 19.68 10.36 29.23
N ILE A 211 20.93 10.74 29.48
CA ILE A 211 21.50 10.96 30.82
C ILE A 211 22.06 12.37 30.83
N THR A 212 21.42 13.28 31.54
CA THR A 212 21.74 14.72 31.52
C THR A 212 22.24 15.20 32.87
N ASN A 213 23.40 15.85 32.86
CA ASN A 213 23.86 16.66 33.98
C ASN A 213 22.99 17.92 34.10
N THR A 214 22.26 18.03 35.20
CA THR A 214 21.38 19.16 35.51
C THR A 214 22.11 20.31 36.21
N GLN A 215 23.37 20.09 36.61
CA GLN A 215 24.15 21.08 37.32
C GLN A 215 24.70 22.15 36.36
N SER A 216 24.99 23.34 36.91
CA SER A 216 25.56 24.45 36.15
C SER A 216 27.07 24.27 35.85
N THR A 217 27.70 23.25 36.42
CA THR A 217 29.12 22.94 36.27
C THR A 217 29.33 21.58 35.62
N SER A 218 30.33 21.48 34.75
CA SER A 218 30.75 20.21 34.15
C SER A 218 31.27 19.24 35.21
N ILE A 219 31.00 17.96 35.03
CA ILE A 219 31.61 16.87 35.80
C ILE A 219 32.95 16.53 35.15
N THR A 220 34.06 16.92 35.80
CA THR A 220 35.41 16.78 35.26
C THR A 220 36.22 15.70 35.97
N LEU A 221 37.01 14.96 35.20
CA LEU A 221 37.94 13.93 35.68
C LEU A 221 39.25 14.55 36.10
N ASN A 222 39.41 14.78 37.41
CA ASN A 222 40.68 15.13 38.00
C ASN A 222 41.37 13.88 38.55
N ASN A 223 42.22 13.23 37.74
CA ASN A 223 42.99 12.03 38.12
C ASN A 223 42.16 11.00 38.92
N PRO A 224 41.09 10.44 38.31
CA PRO A 224 40.24 9.50 39.00
C PRO A 224 41.04 8.27 39.48
N PRO A 225 40.85 7.80 40.73
CA PRO A 225 41.50 6.58 41.22
C PRO A 225 41.01 5.32 40.46
N THR A 226 39.81 5.38 39.88
CA THR A 226 39.17 4.32 39.07
C THR A 226 38.48 4.95 37.88
N ALA A 227 38.49 4.31 36.70
CA ALA A 227 37.81 4.86 35.53
C ALA A 227 36.30 5.09 35.81
N PRO A 228 35.76 6.28 35.52
CA PRO A 228 34.33 6.57 35.64
C PRO A 228 33.53 5.70 34.66
N VAL A 229 32.42 5.12 35.11
CA VAL A 229 31.57 4.28 34.25
C VAL A 229 30.11 4.63 34.49
N PHE A 230 29.36 4.82 33.40
CA PHE A 230 27.91 4.68 33.41
C PHE A 230 27.54 3.30 32.88
N SER A 231 26.40 2.78 33.29
CA SER A 231 25.93 1.48 32.86
C SER A 231 24.42 1.48 32.70
N VAL A 232 23.95 0.75 31.70
CA VAL A 232 22.52 0.57 31.42
C VAL A 232 22.23 -0.93 31.42
N SER A 233 21.20 -1.31 32.17
CA SER A 233 20.70 -2.68 32.26
C SER A 233 19.18 -2.72 32.22
N PHE A 234 18.63 -3.87 31.84
CA PHE A 234 17.20 -4.07 31.65
C PHE A 234 16.73 -5.29 32.43
N ALA A 235 15.45 -5.32 32.79
CA ALA A 235 14.83 -6.49 33.39
C ALA A 235 14.58 -7.57 32.33
N PHE A 236 15.40 -8.62 32.27
CA PHE A 236 15.14 -9.79 31.40
C PHE A 236 14.51 -10.95 32.18
N GLY A 237 13.61 -11.70 31.56
CA GLY A 237 12.92 -12.85 32.16
C GLY A 237 11.61 -13.19 31.45
N THR A 238 10.77 -14.00 32.10
CA THR A 238 9.44 -14.42 31.60
C THR A 238 8.28 -13.75 32.35
N GLY A 239 8.56 -13.01 33.43
CA GLY A 239 7.56 -12.34 34.27
C GLY A 239 7.07 -10.99 33.74
N THR A 240 6.00 -10.46 34.35
CA THR A 240 5.33 -9.21 33.93
C THR A 240 6.22 -7.96 33.96
N GLY A 241 7.22 -7.93 34.85
CA GLY A 241 8.20 -6.84 34.97
C GLY A 241 9.40 -6.91 34.02
N ALA A 242 9.54 -7.99 33.24
CA ALA A 242 10.63 -8.11 32.29
C ALA A 242 10.30 -7.41 30.96
N ILE A 243 11.31 -6.78 30.34
CA ILE A 243 11.18 -6.21 29.00
C ILE A 243 11.09 -7.32 27.95
N THR A 244 11.93 -8.36 28.05
CA THR A 244 11.93 -9.53 27.17
C THR A 244 12.67 -10.70 27.83
N THR A 245 12.70 -11.86 27.19
CA THR A 245 13.47 -13.02 27.66
C THR A 245 14.96 -12.86 27.34
N VAL A 246 15.83 -13.58 28.04
CA VAL A 246 17.28 -13.57 27.76
C VAL A 246 17.58 -14.07 26.34
N ASP A 247 16.85 -15.06 25.85
CA ASP A 247 17.04 -15.58 24.48
C ASP A 247 16.72 -14.53 23.40
N ASN A 248 15.90 -13.53 23.73
CA ASN A 248 15.54 -12.42 22.85
C ASN A 248 16.30 -11.12 23.18
N SER A 249 17.37 -11.18 23.98
CA SER A 249 18.11 -10.01 24.47
C SER A 249 19.12 -9.43 23.46
N ASN A 250 18.89 -9.59 22.15
CA ASN A 250 19.79 -9.13 21.09
C ASN A 250 19.68 -7.62 20.83
N PHE A 251 19.72 -6.82 21.89
CA PHE A 251 19.57 -5.38 21.78
C PHE A 251 20.78 -4.75 21.09
N SER A 252 20.54 -3.72 20.28
CA SER A 252 21.59 -2.87 19.73
C SER A 252 21.69 -1.61 20.58
N VAL A 253 22.69 -1.54 21.46
CA VAL A 253 22.87 -0.39 22.35
C VAL A 253 24.12 0.38 21.94
N ASN A 254 23.94 1.62 21.50
CA ASN A 254 25.00 2.47 20.98
C ASN A 254 24.85 3.91 21.49
N MET A 255 25.96 4.64 21.51
CA MET A 255 25.91 6.09 21.75
C MET A 255 25.30 6.80 20.54
N ALA A 256 24.49 7.82 20.81
CA ALA A 256 23.86 8.70 19.84
C ALA A 256 24.18 10.17 20.16
N GLY A 257 23.69 11.08 19.31
CA GLY A 257 23.80 12.52 19.55
C GLY A 257 25.19 13.12 19.25
N GLY A 258 25.32 14.42 19.52
CA GLY A 258 26.49 15.23 19.13
C GLY A 258 27.78 14.89 19.90
N ASN A 259 27.68 14.20 21.03
CA ASN A 259 28.81 13.80 21.85
C ASN A 259 29.10 12.30 21.82
N ALA A 260 28.48 11.51 20.92
CA ALA A 260 28.65 10.06 20.85
C ALA A 260 30.12 9.62 20.83
N ASN A 261 30.97 10.33 20.08
CA ASN A 261 32.41 10.03 19.96
C ASN A 261 33.22 10.26 21.24
N ASN A 262 32.63 10.87 22.27
CA ASN A 262 33.27 11.09 23.57
C ASN A 262 33.12 9.89 24.50
N TRP A 263 32.51 8.79 24.03
CA TRP A 263 32.15 7.65 24.85
C TRP A 263 32.54 6.35 24.17
N LYS A 264 32.93 5.38 24.98
CA LYS A 264 33.18 4.00 24.57
C LYS A 264 32.11 3.11 25.18
N VAL A 265 31.45 2.33 24.33
CA VAL A 265 30.44 1.35 24.74
C VAL A 265 31.09 -0.02 24.89
N ILE A 266 30.83 -0.69 26.02
CA ILE A 266 31.32 -2.03 26.31
C ILE A 266 30.12 -2.92 26.64
N PRO A 267 29.71 -3.83 25.75
CA PRO A 267 28.70 -4.82 26.07
C PRO A 267 29.29 -5.86 27.03
N ASN A 268 28.53 -6.20 28.06
CA ASN A 268 28.88 -7.18 29.06
C ASN A 268 27.70 -8.12 29.33
N THR A 269 27.94 -9.22 30.01
CA THR A 269 26.88 -10.14 30.45
C THR A 269 27.04 -10.48 31.92
N LEU A 270 25.92 -10.61 32.61
CA LEU A 270 25.86 -10.89 34.03
C LEU A 270 24.77 -11.91 34.37
N GLY A 271 25.16 -13.09 34.86
CA GLY A 271 24.22 -14.20 35.04
C GLY A 271 23.43 -14.51 33.75
N GLY A 272 24.08 -14.38 32.59
CA GLY A 272 23.46 -14.54 31.26
C GLY A 272 22.76 -13.28 30.71
N ASN A 273 22.52 -12.25 31.53
CA ASN A 273 21.79 -11.05 31.10
C ASN A 273 22.72 -9.99 30.54
N PRO A 274 22.43 -9.39 29.38
CA PRO A 274 23.27 -8.34 28.85
C PRO A 274 23.10 -7.02 29.61
N TYR A 275 24.18 -6.28 29.71
CA TYR A 275 24.21 -4.89 30.13
C TYR A 275 25.33 -4.15 29.38
N TRP A 276 25.26 -2.82 29.35
CA TRP A 276 26.22 -2.02 28.59
C TRP A 276 26.87 -0.99 29.51
N GLN A 277 28.19 -0.90 29.46
CA GLN A 277 28.97 0.12 30.13
C GLN A 277 29.38 1.21 29.15
N PHE A 278 29.46 2.43 29.65
CA PHE A 278 29.76 3.64 28.93
C PHE A 278 30.90 4.36 29.64
N GLU A 279 32.08 4.31 29.05
CA GLU A 279 33.29 4.96 29.54
C GLU A 279 33.50 6.29 28.82
N PRO A 280 33.64 7.43 29.52
CA PRO A 280 34.00 8.69 28.90
C PRO A 280 35.45 8.65 28.40
N LEU A 281 35.65 9.01 27.14
CA LEU A 281 36.96 9.14 26.47
C LEU A 281 37.58 10.52 26.65
N THR A 282 36.84 11.45 27.27
CA THR A 282 37.30 12.82 27.51
C THR A 282 37.32 13.13 29.01
N THR A 283 38.04 14.18 29.39
CA THR A 283 38.10 14.63 30.78
C THR A 283 36.78 15.21 31.30
N ASN A 284 35.79 15.48 30.44
CA ASN A 284 34.46 15.90 30.84
C ASN A 284 33.51 14.70 30.70
N VAL A 285 33.05 14.14 31.81
CA VAL A 285 32.13 12.99 31.82
C VAL A 285 30.75 13.43 31.34
N LEU A 286 30.19 14.45 31.98
CA LEU A 286 28.99 15.15 31.53
C LEU A 286 29.27 16.65 31.65
N GLY A 287 29.39 17.33 30.51
CA GLY A 287 29.75 18.75 30.43
C GLY A 287 28.58 19.69 30.71
N THR A 288 28.59 20.84 30.04
CA THR A 288 27.48 21.79 30.00
C THR A 288 27.05 22.03 28.55
N GLY A 289 25.87 22.65 28.35
CA GLY A 289 25.34 22.92 27.00
C GLY A 289 25.10 21.62 26.22
N VAL A 290 25.54 21.54 24.96
CA VAL A 290 25.37 20.34 24.12
C VAL A 290 26.11 19.10 24.64
N ASN A 291 27.08 19.28 25.56
CA ASN A 291 27.84 18.18 26.16
C ASN A 291 27.30 17.73 27.51
N SER A 292 26.20 18.32 28.01
CA SER A 292 25.61 17.93 29.29
C SER A 292 24.86 16.60 29.24
N THR A 293 24.54 16.11 28.03
CA THR A 293 23.66 14.95 27.83
C THR A 293 24.40 13.86 27.09
N ALA A 294 24.44 12.64 27.64
CA ALA A 294 24.76 11.43 26.91
C ALA A 294 23.46 10.84 26.34
N GLU A 295 23.41 10.62 25.03
CA GLU A 295 22.28 9.97 24.36
C GLU A 295 22.65 8.53 24.00
N ILE A 296 21.78 7.58 24.31
CA ILE A 296 21.98 6.16 24.13
C ILE A 296 20.81 5.63 23.30
N SER A 297 21.10 5.21 22.07
CA SER A 297 20.14 4.53 21.21
C SER A 297 20.08 3.05 21.58
N ILE A 298 18.87 2.57 21.85
CA ILE A 298 18.56 1.19 22.22
C ILE A 298 17.61 0.66 21.14
N GLY A 299 18.13 -0.13 20.21
CA GLY A 299 17.38 -0.75 19.12
C GLY A 299 17.18 -2.25 19.30
N ASN A 300 16.36 -2.82 18.42
CA ASN A 300 16.07 -4.25 18.35
C ASN A 300 15.44 -4.82 19.64
N ILE A 301 14.57 -4.04 20.29
CA ILE A 301 13.79 -4.52 21.43
C ILE A 301 12.56 -5.26 20.88
N ILE A 302 12.54 -6.58 21.06
CA ILE A 302 11.41 -7.45 20.67
C ILE A 302 10.86 -8.08 21.93
N THR A 303 9.55 -8.01 22.12
CA THR A 303 8.88 -8.61 23.28
C THR A 303 7.51 -9.16 22.91
N GLN A 304 7.22 -10.35 23.42
CA GLN A 304 5.90 -10.99 23.38
C GLN A 304 5.36 -11.19 24.80
N LEU A 305 6.03 -10.61 25.79
CA LEU A 305 5.58 -10.66 27.18
C LEU A 305 4.35 -9.79 27.35
N GLU A 306 3.52 -10.14 28.32
CA GLU A 306 2.31 -9.39 28.64
C GLU A 306 2.60 -7.89 28.80
N PRO A 307 1.65 -7.04 28.40
CA PRO A 307 1.77 -5.60 28.55
C PRO A 307 2.05 -5.20 29.99
N GLY A 308 2.84 -4.15 30.12
CA GLY A 308 3.18 -3.63 31.42
C GLY A 308 4.52 -2.94 31.54
N VAL A 309 4.79 -2.45 32.75
CA VAL A 309 5.99 -1.67 33.02
C VAL A 309 7.20 -2.58 33.23
N SER A 310 8.31 -2.22 32.58
CA SER A 310 9.63 -2.81 32.78
C SER A 310 10.62 -1.70 33.12
N SER A 311 11.53 -1.95 34.06
CA SER A 311 12.53 -0.96 34.45
C SER A 311 13.80 -1.04 33.60
N VAL A 312 14.40 0.12 33.35
CA VAL A 312 15.78 0.30 32.89
C VAL A 312 16.56 0.94 34.02
N ILE A 313 17.67 0.31 34.41
CA ILE A 313 18.54 0.85 35.45
C ILE A 313 19.73 1.51 34.80
N VAL A 314 19.91 2.79 35.13
CA VAL A 314 21.11 3.56 34.84
C VAL A 314 21.91 3.68 36.13
N ALA A 315 23.12 3.13 36.17
CA ALA A 315 23.99 3.24 37.33
C ALA A 315 25.33 3.85 36.96
N TRP A 316 25.95 4.54 37.90
CA TRP A 316 27.25 5.18 37.74
C TRP A 316 28.18 4.83 38.89
N THR A 317 29.46 4.63 38.55
CA THR A 317 30.48 4.26 39.53
C THR A 317 31.80 4.97 39.24
N GLY A 318 32.55 5.29 40.30
CA GLY A 318 33.90 5.83 40.17
C GLY A 318 33.96 7.25 39.63
N ILE A 319 32.87 8.02 39.75
CA ILE A 319 32.83 9.43 39.33
C ILE A 319 33.53 10.27 40.43
N PRO A 320 34.65 10.96 40.13
CA PRO A 320 35.40 11.70 41.15
C PRO A 320 34.59 12.76 41.87
N GLY A 321 34.63 12.73 43.20
CA GLY A 321 33.90 13.67 44.05
C GLY A 321 32.41 13.35 44.20
N TYR A 322 31.93 12.26 43.60
CA TYR A 322 30.56 11.80 43.70
C TYR A 322 30.47 10.39 44.28
N ASN A 323 29.37 10.12 44.97
CA ASN A 323 29.00 8.78 45.36
C ASN A 323 28.55 7.99 44.14
N ASP A 324 28.87 6.70 44.15
CA ASP A 324 28.25 5.74 43.25
C ASP A 324 26.73 5.78 43.45
N GLY A 325 25.98 5.54 42.40
CA GLY A 325 24.53 5.68 42.47
C GLY A 325 23.83 5.08 41.27
N GLU A 326 22.51 5.16 41.32
CA GLU A 326 21.64 4.62 40.30
C GLU A 326 20.36 5.43 40.12
N LEU A 327 19.69 5.14 39.01
CA LEU A 327 18.38 5.63 38.70
C LEU A 327 17.63 4.62 37.84
N ALA A 328 16.49 4.15 38.35
CA ALA A 328 15.51 3.43 37.55
C ALA A 328 14.64 4.40 36.74
N VAL A 329 14.43 4.08 35.47
CA VAL A 329 13.40 4.69 34.62
C VAL A 329 12.51 3.61 34.03
N ASP A 330 11.25 3.94 33.82
CA ASP A 330 10.23 3.01 33.36
C ASP A 330 10.16 2.98 31.83
N MET A 331 9.98 1.78 31.28
CA MET A 331 9.50 1.54 29.93
C MET A 331 8.15 0.84 30.02
N ILE A 332 7.25 1.14 29.10
CA ILE A 332 5.88 0.62 29.14
C ILE A 332 5.65 -0.26 27.92
N LYS A 333 5.51 -1.57 28.13
CA LYS A 333 5.09 -2.50 27.08
C LYS A 333 3.60 -2.31 26.83
N VAL A 334 3.23 -2.09 25.57
CA VAL A 334 1.84 -1.90 25.16
C VAL A 334 1.53 -2.70 23.90
N ASN A 335 0.31 -3.20 23.78
CA ASN A 335 -0.19 -3.84 22.59
C ASN A 335 -0.33 -2.82 21.45
N PRO A 336 0.01 -3.22 20.21
CA PRO A 336 -0.20 -2.38 19.05
C PRO A 336 -1.68 -2.30 18.68
N ILE A 337 -2.09 -1.18 18.08
CA ILE A 337 -3.33 -1.12 17.29
C ILE A 337 -3.21 -2.13 16.14
N ILE A 338 -4.20 -3.00 16.02
CA ILE A 338 -4.29 -3.98 14.92
C ILE A 338 -5.61 -3.77 14.20
N ILE A 339 -5.56 -3.56 12.89
CA ILE A 339 -6.75 -3.68 12.04
C ILE A 339 -6.79 -5.14 11.58
N SER A 340 -7.59 -5.97 12.25
CA SER A 340 -7.66 -7.41 11.95
C SER A 340 -8.48 -7.69 10.70
N SER A 341 -9.47 -6.83 10.40
CA SER A 341 -10.25 -6.93 9.16
C SER A 341 -10.74 -5.58 8.67
N LEU A 342 -10.83 -5.45 7.35
CA LEU A 342 -11.48 -4.35 6.65
C LEU A 342 -11.96 -4.84 5.28
N THR A 343 -13.28 -4.85 5.08
CA THR A 343 -13.90 -5.35 3.85
C THR A 343 -14.97 -4.39 3.34
N ALA A 344 -15.27 -4.47 2.04
CA ALA A 344 -16.33 -3.72 1.39
C ALA A 344 -17.28 -4.69 0.68
N SER A 345 -18.58 -4.57 0.93
CA SER A 345 -19.61 -5.46 0.41
C SER A 345 -20.81 -4.67 -0.16
N PRO A 346 -21.14 -4.80 -1.46
CA PRO A 346 -20.38 -5.55 -2.47
C PRO A 346 -19.05 -4.87 -2.82
N ALA A 347 -18.00 -5.67 -3.04
CA ALA A 347 -16.69 -5.16 -3.47
C ALA A 347 -16.69 -4.67 -4.93
N VAL A 348 -17.60 -5.19 -5.75
CA VAL A 348 -17.79 -4.80 -7.15
C VAL A 348 -19.26 -4.53 -7.41
N ILE A 349 -19.55 -3.38 -8.02
CA ILE A 349 -20.89 -2.94 -8.38
C ILE A 349 -20.93 -2.79 -9.90
N SER A 350 -21.78 -3.57 -10.55
CA SER A 350 -22.00 -3.49 -11.99
C SER A 350 -23.24 -2.68 -12.30
N ASN A 351 -23.08 -1.70 -13.18
CA ASN A 351 -24.18 -0.96 -13.79
C ASN A 351 -25.11 -0.27 -12.77
N PRO A 352 -24.58 0.49 -11.79
CA PRO A 352 -25.44 1.12 -10.79
C PRO A 352 -26.36 2.15 -11.46
N THR A 353 -27.66 2.08 -11.18
CA THR A 353 -28.65 3.05 -11.67
C THR A 353 -28.74 4.30 -10.80
N GLY A 354 -27.90 4.40 -9.77
CA GLY A 354 -27.85 5.49 -8.80
C GLY A 354 -26.86 5.21 -7.68
N PRO A 355 -26.81 6.07 -6.64
CA PRO A 355 -26.01 5.81 -5.44
C PRO A 355 -26.33 4.42 -4.89
N THR A 356 -25.31 3.57 -4.79
CA THR A 356 -25.45 2.18 -4.35
C THR A 356 -24.82 2.01 -2.98
N PRO A 357 -25.53 1.42 -2.00
CA PRO A 357 -24.99 1.21 -0.66
C PRO A 357 -23.89 0.16 -0.68
N VAL A 358 -22.77 0.47 -0.04
CA VAL A 358 -21.66 -0.44 0.25
C VAL A 358 -21.48 -0.49 1.75
N ALA A 359 -21.57 -1.69 2.31
CA ALA A 359 -21.23 -1.97 3.69
C ALA A 359 -19.71 -2.11 3.84
N ILE A 360 -19.16 -1.44 4.84
CA ILE A 360 -17.75 -1.49 5.23
C ILE A 360 -17.70 -2.16 6.61
N ASP A 361 -17.34 -3.44 6.62
CA ASP A 361 -17.19 -4.24 7.84
C ASP A 361 -15.72 -4.25 8.26
N PHE A 362 -15.48 -4.03 9.56
CA PHE A 362 -14.13 -3.93 10.08
C PHE A 362 -14.05 -4.40 11.54
N GLU A 363 -12.83 -4.76 11.93
CA GLU A 363 -12.47 -5.11 13.29
C GLU A 363 -11.11 -4.51 13.62
N VAL A 364 -11.04 -3.83 14.76
CA VAL A 364 -9.86 -3.11 15.25
C VAL A 364 -9.63 -3.46 16.71
N LEU A 365 -8.40 -3.80 17.05
CA LEU A 365 -7.96 -4.10 18.40
C LEU A 365 -7.14 -2.92 18.95
N ASN A 366 -7.19 -2.73 20.27
CA ASN A 366 -6.37 -1.78 21.04
C ASN A 366 -6.45 -0.31 20.58
N SER A 367 -7.59 0.12 20.03
CA SER A 367 -7.82 1.51 19.62
C SER A 367 -8.76 2.24 20.59
N THR A 368 -8.60 3.55 20.72
CA THR A 368 -9.53 4.43 21.46
C THR A 368 -10.41 5.28 20.55
N PHE A 369 -10.08 5.34 19.26
CA PHE A 369 -10.84 6.07 18.28
C PHE A 369 -10.70 5.43 16.90
N ILE A 370 -11.80 5.37 16.16
CA ILE A 370 -11.87 4.81 14.82
C ILE A 370 -12.65 5.77 13.93
N ALA A 371 -12.16 6.01 12.71
CA ALA A 371 -12.88 6.75 11.69
C ALA A 371 -12.70 6.10 10.30
N ILE A 372 -13.71 6.23 9.44
CA ILE A 372 -13.64 5.74 8.05
C ILE A 372 -13.91 6.89 7.09
N THR A 373 -12.96 7.18 6.21
CA THR A 373 -13.14 8.18 5.17
C THR A 373 -14.29 7.81 4.23
N ASN A 374 -14.95 8.80 3.63
CA ASN A 374 -16.07 8.60 2.69
C ASN A 374 -17.35 7.92 3.25
N THR A 375 -17.44 7.67 4.56
CA THR A 375 -18.67 7.17 5.20
C THR A 375 -19.25 8.16 6.21
N GLY A 376 -18.43 9.08 6.74
CA GLY A 376 -18.80 9.92 7.89
C GLY A 376 -18.77 9.17 9.23
N PHE A 377 -18.36 7.90 9.24
CA PHE A 377 -18.24 7.09 10.45
C PHE A 377 -17.05 7.56 11.30
N ALA A 378 -17.33 7.82 12.58
CA ALA A 378 -16.34 8.07 13.61
C ALA A 378 -16.89 7.58 14.97
N GLN A 379 -16.07 6.89 15.75
CA GLN A 379 -16.48 6.27 17.01
C GLN A 379 -15.32 6.33 18.02
N GLN A 380 -15.64 6.73 19.26
CA GLN A 380 -14.76 6.53 20.41
C GLN A 380 -14.93 5.11 20.95
N THR A 381 -13.82 4.49 21.33
CA THR A 381 -13.75 3.13 21.85
C THR A 381 -12.97 3.13 23.16
N ASN A 382 -13.22 2.14 24.03
CA ASN A 382 -12.62 2.09 25.38
C ASN A 382 -11.27 1.37 25.40
N SER A 383 -10.42 1.53 24.38
CA SER A 383 -9.17 0.76 24.22
C SER A 383 -9.36 -0.76 24.14
N ALA A 384 -10.58 -1.21 23.85
CA ALA A 384 -10.93 -2.62 23.67
C ALA A 384 -11.12 -2.95 22.19
N ASP A 385 -11.22 -4.25 21.90
CA ASP A 385 -11.56 -4.75 20.57
C ASP A 385 -12.91 -4.20 20.14
N TYR A 386 -12.95 -3.68 18.91
CA TYR A 386 -14.14 -3.07 18.33
C TYR A 386 -14.41 -3.64 16.95
N THR A 387 -15.57 -4.29 16.82
CA THR A 387 -16.14 -4.69 15.53
C THR A 387 -17.22 -3.70 15.14
N GLY A 388 -17.18 -3.21 13.91
CA GLY A 388 -18.12 -2.22 13.41
C GLY A 388 -18.52 -2.43 11.97
N ASN A 389 -19.60 -1.74 11.60
CA ASN A 389 -20.10 -1.64 10.24
C ASN A 389 -20.40 -0.17 9.94
N ALA A 390 -19.99 0.30 8.77
CA ALA A 390 -20.38 1.59 8.21
C ALA A 390 -21.00 1.38 6.83
N VAL A 391 -21.93 2.25 6.41
CA VAL A 391 -22.52 2.18 5.08
C VAL A 391 -22.30 3.49 4.35
N ALA A 392 -21.80 3.42 3.12
CA ALA A 392 -21.68 4.56 2.23
C ALA A 392 -22.41 4.31 0.91
N ASN A 393 -23.10 5.32 0.41
CA ASN A 393 -23.70 5.27 -0.92
C ASN A 393 -22.71 5.82 -1.95
N ILE A 394 -22.27 4.99 -2.89
CA ILE A 394 -21.28 5.39 -3.91
C ILE A 394 -21.87 5.39 -5.32
N THR A 395 -21.38 6.30 -6.15
CA THR A 395 -21.76 6.42 -7.58
C THR A 395 -20.61 6.05 -8.53
N GLY A 396 -19.39 5.91 -8.00
CA GLY A 396 -18.19 5.53 -8.73
C GLY A 396 -17.23 4.74 -7.84
N THR A 397 -16.16 4.20 -8.43
CA THR A 397 -15.12 3.48 -7.69
C THR A 397 -14.59 4.36 -6.55
N THR A 398 -14.69 3.85 -5.32
CA THR A 398 -14.41 4.61 -4.10
C THR A 398 -13.48 3.79 -3.19
N THR A 399 -12.41 4.43 -2.72
CA THR A 399 -11.53 3.87 -1.69
C THR A 399 -11.96 4.39 -0.33
N PHE A 400 -12.13 3.49 0.62
CA PHE A 400 -12.39 3.76 2.02
C PHE A 400 -11.10 3.52 2.81
N THR A 401 -10.74 4.44 3.69
CA THR A 401 -9.60 4.31 4.59
C THR A 401 -10.11 4.31 6.01
N LEU A 402 -9.91 3.18 6.69
CA LEU A 402 -10.08 3.04 8.12
C LEU A 402 -8.84 3.61 8.81
N ILE A 403 -9.05 4.53 9.74
CA ILE A 403 -8.01 5.13 10.57
C ILE A 403 -8.36 4.79 12.01
N ALA A 404 -7.47 4.07 12.69
CA ALA A 404 -7.57 3.75 14.09
C ALA A 404 -6.47 4.48 14.86
N SER A 405 -6.80 5.07 15.99
CA SER A 405 -5.83 5.73 16.88
C SER A 405 -6.05 5.37 18.33
N ASN A 406 -4.98 5.48 19.12
CA ASN A 406 -5.00 5.27 20.56
C ASN A 406 -4.40 6.51 21.23
N ILE A 407 -5.22 7.24 22.00
CA ILE A 407 -4.81 8.51 22.62
C ILE A 407 -3.82 8.31 23.77
N TYR A 408 -3.75 7.12 24.35
CA TYR A 408 -2.81 6.82 25.45
C TYR A 408 -1.42 6.49 24.93
N THR A 409 -1.35 5.79 23.79
CA THR A 409 -0.07 5.41 23.17
C THR A 409 0.36 6.33 22.03
N SER A 410 -0.48 7.31 21.67
CA SER A 410 -0.33 8.15 20.48
C SER A 410 -0.18 7.36 19.16
N GLN A 411 -0.55 6.09 19.15
CA GLN A 411 -0.49 5.24 17.96
C GLN A 411 -1.56 5.64 16.94
N GLN A 412 -1.23 5.45 15.66
CA GLN A 412 -2.17 5.55 14.56
C GLN A 412 -1.85 4.52 13.49
N VAL A 413 -2.86 3.76 13.06
CA VAL A 413 -2.77 2.80 11.95
C VAL A 413 -3.88 3.10 10.95
N ALA A 414 -3.57 2.92 9.67
CA ALA A 414 -4.55 3.07 8.61
C ALA A 414 -4.51 1.91 7.61
N GLN A 415 -5.68 1.45 7.19
CA GLN A 415 -5.84 0.44 6.14
C GLN A 415 -6.93 0.88 5.18
N SER A 416 -6.81 0.51 3.91
CA SER A 416 -7.78 0.89 2.88
C SER A 416 -8.41 -0.31 2.18
N VAL A 417 -9.66 -0.14 1.77
CA VAL A 417 -10.41 -1.09 0.93
C VAL A 417 -11.11 -0.30 -0.19
N THR A 418 -11.22 -0.88 -1.38
CA THR A 418 -11.85 -0.22 -2.53
C THR A 418 -13.08 -0.98 -2.98
N ALA A 419 -14.20 -0.28 -3.11
CA ALA A 419 -15.37 -0.76 -3.83
C ALA A 419 -15.30 -0.25 -5.27
N THR A 420 -15.31 -1.17 -6.23
CA THR A 420 -15.15 -0.85 -7.65
C THR A 420 -16.51 -0.73 -8.32
N VAL A 421 -16.74 0.37 -9.03
CA VAL A 421 -17.90 0.52 -9.90
C VAL A 421 -17.45 0.28 -11.33
N THR A 422 -17.95 -0.81 -11.94
CA THR A 422 -17.72 -1.07 -13.35
C THR A 422 -18.86 -0.43 -14.15
N PRO A 423 -18.55 0.53 -15.06
CA PRO A 423 -19.58 1.07 -15.93
C PRO A 423 -20.12 -0.04 -16.84
N ASP A 424 -21.39 0.08 -17.21
CA ASP A 424 -21.93 -0.79 -18.23
C ASP A 424 -21.29 -0.42 -19.57
N LEU A 425 -20.34 -1.21 -20.03
CA LEU A 425 -19.80 -1.03 -21.37
C LEU A 425 -20.91 -1.14 -22.44
N TYR A 426 -22.01 -1.86 -22.14
CA TYR A 426 -23.18 -1.85 -23.01
C TYR A 426 -23.85 -0.48 -23.01
N SER A 427 -24.06 0.20 -21.87
CA SER A 427 -24.71 1.52 -21.84
C SER A 427 -23.88 2.64 -22.49
N LEU A 428 -22.56 2.47 -22.65
CA LEU A 428 -21.70 3.48 -23.29
C LEU A 428 -22.01 3.66 -24.78
N LEU A 429 -22.49 2.62 -25.46
CA LEU A 429 -22.86 2.69 -26.87
C LEU A 429 -24.34 3.10 -27.00
N PRO A 430 -24.63 4.21 -27.71
CA PRO A 430 -26.00 4.58 -28.03
C PRO A 430 -26.73 3.45 -28.73
N LEU A 431 -28.03 3.36 -28.50
CA LEU A 431 -28.88 2.46 -29.26
C LEU A 431 -28.87 2.86 -30.73
N GLY A 432 -28.92 1.88 -31.62
CA GLY A 432 -28.71 2.08 -33.05
C GLY A 432 -27.24 2.10 -33.48
N THR A 433 -26.27 1.97 -32.55
CA THR A 433 -24.86 1.82 -32.91
C THR A 433 -24.65 0.51 -33.68
N VAL A 434 -24.07 0.61 -34.87
CA VAL A 434 -23.67 -0.53 -35.68
C VAL A 434 -22.19 -0.85 -35.41
N VAL A 435 -21.87 -2.11 -35.16
CA VAL A 435 -20.50 -2.59 -34.99
C VAL A 435 -20.21 -3.77 -35.92
N MET A 436 -18.94 -3.94 -36.27
CA MET A 436 -18.47 -5.14 -36.95
C MET A 436 -18.33 -6.28 -35.94
N TRP A 437 -18.87 -7.45 -36.29
CA TRP A 437 -18.92 -8.63 -35.44
C TRP A 437 -18.27 -9.83 -36.14
N ALA A 438 -17.28 -10.42 -35.47
CA ALA A 438 -16.54 -11.58 -35.98
C ALA A 438 -17.14 -12.92 -35.54
N GLY A 439 -18.12 -12.92 -34.62
CA GLY A 439 -18.78 -14.15 -34.20
C GLY A 439 -19.79 -14.67 -35.23
N GLY A 440 -20.23 -15.91 -35.05
CA GLY A 440 -21.21 -16.52 -35.95
C GLY A 440 -22.56 -15.80 -35.93
N ILE A 441 -23.21 -15.71 -37.10
CA ILE A 441 -24.54 -15.07 -37.25
C ILE A 441 -25.64 -15.74 -36.41
N ASN A 442 -25.43 -17.00 -36.01
CA ASN A 442 -26.34 -17.73 -35.12
C ASN A 442 -26.05 -17.52 -33.62
N ASN A 443 -25.04 -16.70 -33.28
CA ASN A 443 -24.61 -16.42 -31.91
C ASN A 443 -24.38 -14.91 -31.71
N VAL A 444 -25.38 -14.11 -32.10
CA VAL A 444 -25.37 -12.68 -31.84
C VAL A 444 -25.66 -12.43 -30.36
N PRO A 445 -24.86 -11.61 -29.65
CA PRO A 445 -25.07 -11.33 -28.23
C PRO A 445 -26.46 -10.77 -27.95
N ALA A 446 -27.02 -11.10 -26.78
CA ALA A 446 -28.26 -10.47 -26.31
C ALA A 446 -28.12 -8.93 -26.29
N GLY A 447 -29.19 -8.23 -26.67
CA GLY A 447 -29.17 -6.76 -26.84
C GLY A 447 -28.71 -6.28 -28.23
N TRP A 448 -28.33 -7.20 -29.13
CA TRP A 448 -27.91 -6.89 -30.49
C TRP A 448 -28.73 -7.67 -31.54
N MET A 449 -28.82 -7.15 -32.76
CA MET A 449 -29.45 -7.82 -33.91
C MET A 449 -28.60 -7.66 -35.18
N LEU A 450 -28.70 -8.61 -36.11
CA LEU A 450 -28.03 -8.50 -37.43
C LEU A 450 -28.64 -7.36 -38.26
N CYS A 451 -27.83 -6.65 -39.03
CA CYS A 451 -28.31 -5.64 -39.97
C CYS A 451 -28.74 -6.29 -41.31
N MET A 452 -29.95 -6.85 -41.38
CA MET A 452 -30.45 -7.62 -42.56
C MET A 452 -31.75 -7.07 -43.16
N GLY A 453 -32.10 -5.81 -42.89
CA GLY A 453 -33.33 -5.21 -43.46
C GLY A 453 -34.62 -5.57 -42.72
N GLN A 454 -34.55 -6.32 -41.62
CA GLN A 454 -35.73 -6.75 -40.89
C GLN A 454 -36.37 -5.62 -40.08
N THR A 455 -37.69 -5.70 -39.89
CA THR A 455 -38.44 -4.77 -39.06
C THR A 455 -38.43 -5.21 -37.60
N VAL A 456 -38.08 -4.30 -36.69
CA VAL A 456 -38.12 -4.49 -35.24
C VAL A 456 -39.34 -3.74 -34.68
N GLN A 457 -40.21 -4.48 -34.00
CA GLN A 457 -41.42 -3.92 -33.40
C GLN A 457 -41.11 -3.17 -32.10
N THR A 458 -41.91 -2.14 -31.82
CA THR A 458 -41.83 -1.23 -30.67
C THR A 458 -41.99 -1.95 -29.30
N PRO A 459 -41.54 -1.34 -28.18
CA PRO A 459 -41.13 0.05 -28.03
C PRO A 459 -39.72 0.31 -28.56
N ALA A 460 -39.59 1.30 -29.44
CA ALA A 460 -38.30 1.93 -29.67
C ALA A 460 -37.82 2.45 -28.31
N PRO A 461 -36.59 2.16 -27.88
CA PRO A 461 -36.14 2.71 -26.61
C PRO A 461 -36.15 4.25 -26.70
N ALA A 462 -36.63 4.90 -25.64
CA ALA A 462 -36.70 6.36 -25.58
C ALA A 462 -35.32 6.97 -25.87
N GLY A 463 -35.20 7.72 -26.97
CA GLY A 463 -33.92 8.29 -27.43
C GLY A 463 -33.56 7.96 -28.86
N TRP A 464 -34.21 6.97 -29.49
CA TRP A 464 -34.21 6.82 -30.96
C TRP A 464 -35.11 7.90 -31.57
N ALA A 465 -34.75 9.17 -31.37
CA ALA A 465 -35.28 10.22 -32.21
C ALA A 465 -34.87 9.84 -33.61
N ALA A 466 -35.86 9.44 -34.40
CA ALA A 466 -35.73 9.40 -35.83
C ALA A 466 -34.96 10.66 -36.25
N GLY A 467 -33.88 10.50 -37.03
CA GLY A 467 -33.15 11.65 -37.55
C GLY A 467 -34.14 12.68 -38.11
N PRO A 468 -33.84 13.98 -38.01
CA PRO A 468 -34.80 15.05 -38.31
C PRO A 468 -35.52 14.78 -39.64
N GLY A 469 -36.82 14.48 -39.56
CA GLY A 469 -37.68 14.18 -40.71
C GLY A 469 -38.30 12.78 -40.79
N VAL A 470 -37.93 11.82 -39.93
CA VAL A 470 -38.55 10.48 -39.94
C VAL A 470 -39.63 10.41 -38.86
N THR A 471 -40.89 10.20 -39.23
CA THR A 471 -41.93 9.86 -38.25
C THR A 471 -41.79 8.37 -37.98
N ALA A 472 -41.70 7.93 -36.71
CA ALA A 472 -41.65 6.51 -36.38
C ALA A 472 -42.87 5.81 -37.03
N PRO A 473 -42.67 4.92 -38.02
CA PRO A 473 -43.80 4.35 -38.72
C PRO A 473 -44.55 3.41 -37.77
N ALA A 474 -45.89 3.42 -37.83
CA ALA A 474 -46.75 2.56 -37.02
C ALA A 474 -46.47 1.04 -37.19
N SER A 475 -45.64 0.68 -38.17
CA SER A 475 -45.24 -0.66 -38.56
C SER A 475 -43.89 -1.13 -37.98
N GLY A 476 -43.18 -0.34 -37.16
CA GLY A 476 -41.88 -0.72 -36.56
C GLY A 476 -40.64 -0.18 -37.32
N TRP A 477 -39.46 -0.31 -36.72
CA TRP A 477 -38.20 0.23 -37.28
C TRP A 477 -37.55 -0.76 -38.25
N ILE A 478 -37.17 -0.30 -39.43
CA ILE A 478 -36.43 -1.14 -40.40
C ILE A 478 -34.94 -0.99 -40.12
N LEU A 479 -34.27 -2.10 -39.75
CA LEU A 479 -32.81 -2.11 -39.62
C LEU A 479 -32.17 -1.96 -41.01
N PRO A 480 -31.00 -1.32 -41.15
CA PRO A 480 -30.31 -1.29 -42.43
C PRO A 480 -29.98 -2.73 -42.89
N ASP A 481 -30.09 -3.01 -44.18
CA ASP A 481 -29.56 -4.24 -44.76
C ASP A 481 -28.12 -4.00 -45.22
N LEU A 482 -27.16 -4.46 -44.41
CA LEU A 482 -25.74 -4.28 -44.66
C LEU A 482 -25.07 -5.55 -45.20
N ARG A 483 -25.85 -6.57 -45.58
CA ARG A 483 -25.31 -7.76 -46.24
C ARG A 483 -24.80 -7.41 -47.62
N ASP A 484 -23.59 -7.90 -47.94
CA ASP A 484 -22.92 -7.67 -49.23
C ASP A 484 -22.78 -6.18 -49.58
N ARG A 485 -22.64 -5.32 -48.55
CA ARG A 485 -22.45 -3.87 -48.70
C ARG A 485 -21.08 -3.45 -48.16
N PHE A 486 -20.51 -2.43 -48.81
CA PHE A 486 -19.40 -1.65 -48.25
C PHE A 486 -19.97 -0.38 -47.60
N VAL A 487 -19.62 -0.17 -46.33
CA VAL A 487 -20.04 1.03 -45.61
C VAL A 487 -19.25 2.23 -46.13
N VAL A 488 -19.98 3.28 -46.54
CA VAL A 488 -19.41 4.55 -46.99
C VAL A 488 -19.84 5.64 -46.01
N GLY A 489 -18.91 6.50 -45.60
CA GLY A 489 -19.22 7.64 -44.75
C GLY A 489 -20.18 8.61 -45.46
N ALA A 490 -21.26 9.00 -44.78
CA ALA A 490 -22.15 10.05 -45.28
C ALA A 490 -21.38 11.38 -45.39
N GLY A 491 -21.69 12.17 -46.41
CA GLY A 491 -21.02 13.43 -46.72
C GLY A 491 -21.94 14.40 -47.45
N GLY A 492 -21.45 15.58 -47.85
CA GLY A 492 -22.29 16.64 -48.43
C GLY A 492 -23.07 16.25 -49.71
N THR A 493 -22.62 15.22 -50.43
CA THR A 493 -23.26 14.69 -51.65
C THR A 493 -24.02 13.38 -51.44
N VAL A 494 -23.87 12.73 -50.28
CA VAL A 494 -24.51 11.45 -49.95
C VAL A 494 -25.15 11.61 -48.57
N ALA A 495 -26.46 11.86 -48.56
CA ALA A 495 -27.22 11.92 -47.33
C ALA A 495 -27.23 10.54 -46.65
N PRO A 496 -27.28 10.47 -45.30
CA PRO A 496 -27.51 9.24 -44.58
C PRO A 496 -28.96 8.79 -44.83
N ALA A 497 -29.21 8.09 -45.93
CA ALA A 497 -30.48 7.48 -46.26
C ALA A 497 -30.37 5.96 -46.18
N THR A 498 -31.40 5.29 -45.66
CA THR A 498 -31.43 3.83 -45.45
C THR A 498 -31.36 3.02 -46.74
N ASP A 499 -31.48 3.68 -47.89
CA ASP A 499 -31.53 3.09 -49.23
C ASP A 499 -30.53 3.72 -50.22
N SER A 500 -29.65 4.63 -49.77
CA SER A 500 -28.59 5.15 -50.64
C SER A 500 -27.56 4.04 -50.90
N GLN A 501 -27.71 3.36 -52.02
CA GLN A 501 -26.82 2.29 -52.46
C GLN A 501 -25.94 2.77 -53.61
N GLY A 502 -24.70 2.29 -53.64
CA GLY A 502 -23.82 2.47 -54.79
C GLY A 502 -24.34 1.73 -56.04
N GLY A 503 -23.64 1.93 -57.15
CA GLY A 503 -23.91 1.20 -58.39
C GLY A 503 -23.67 -0.32 -58.26
N PRO A 504 -24.12 -1.10 -59.25
CA PRO A 504 -23.94 -2.55 -59.27
C PRO A 504 -22.45 -2.94 -59.25
N ASP A 505 -22.16 -4.13 -58.70
CA ASP A 505 -20.82 -4.75 -58.72
C ASP A 505 -20.38 -5.20 -60.14
N GLN A 506 -21.25 -4.98 -61.14
CA GLN A 506 -21.00 -5.24 -62.55
C GLN A 506 -21.03 -3.92 -63.32
N HIS A 507 -20.11 -3.77 -64.28
CA HIS A 507 -20.10 -2.64 -65.19
C HIS A 507 -19.72 -3.07 -66.61
N THR A 508 -20.07 -2.22 -67.57
CA THR A 508 -19.69 -2.34 -68.98
C THR A 508 -19.01 -1.06 -69.43
N HIS A 509 -18.03 -1.17 -70.32
CA HIS A 509 -17.46 -0.01 -71.00
C HIS A 509 -18.07 0.12 -72.38
N ASN A 510 -18.50 1.33 -72.72
CA ASN A 510 -18.96 1.66 -74.07
C ASN A 510 -17.93 2.59 -74.72
N ILE A 511 -17.33 2.13 -75.82
CA ILE A 511 -16.39 2.92 -76.61
C ILE A 511 -17.09 3.35 -77.88
N THR A 512 -17.40 4.65 -77.96
CA THR A 512 -17.89 5.28 -79.18
C THR A 512 -16.70 5.58 -80.09
N VAL A 513 -16.69 5.00 -81.29
CA VAL A 513 -15.69 5.31 -82.31
C VAL A 513 -16.31 6.29 -83.29
N ASN A 514 -15.83 7.54 -83.27
CA ASN A 514 -16.35 8.58 -84.16
C ASN A 514 -16.07 8.22 -85.64
N PRO A 515 -17.01 8.51 -86.57
CA PRO A 515 -16.81 8.27 -87.99
C PRO A 515 -15.52 8.90 -88.50
N GLN A 516 -14.78 8.16 -89.32
CA GLN A 516 -13.53 8.62 -89.92
C GLN A 516 -13.76 8.88 -91.42
N SER A 517 -13.21 9.98 -91.93
CA SER A 517 -13.28 10.32 -93.35
C SER A 517 -11.94 10.07 -94.03
N PHE A 518 -11.99 9.34 -95.14
CA PHE A 518 -10.84 9.06 -95.99
C PHE A 518 -11.03 9.76 -97.35
N GLN A 519 -9.94 10.21 -97.96
CA GLN A 519 -9.95 10.85 -99.28
C GLN A 519 -9.26 9.92 -100.29
N THR A 520 -9.83 9.76 -101.48
CA THR A 520 -9.15 9.07 -102.59
C THR A 520 -8.17 10.01 -103.27
N THR A 521 -7.10 9.48 -103.89
CA THR A 521 -6.18 10.30 -104.70
C THR A 521 -6.81 10.66 -106.05
N THR A 522 -6.31 11.71 -106.71
CA THR A 522 -6.82 12.23 -107.99
C THR A 522 -6.34 11.44 -109.22
N ASP A 523 -5.67 10.30 -109.01
CA ASP A 523 -4.99 9.55 -110.06
C ASP A 523 -5.98 8.60 -110.78
N GLY A 524 -6.75 9.14 -111.73
CA GLY A 524 -7.61 8.36 -112.64
C GLY A 524 -8.01 9.14 -113.90
N THR A 525 -7.61 8.67 -115.08
CA THR A 525 -7.80 9.36 -116.38
C THR A 525 -8.97 8.78 -117.18
N HIS A 526 -9.85 9.62 -117.75
CA HIS A 526 -10.86 9.22 -118.75
C HIS A 526 -11.21 10.37 -119.73
N ASN A 527 -11.80 10.06 -120.90
CA ASN A 527 -12.12 11.01 -121.99
C ASN A 527 -13.57 10.88 -122.52
N HIS A 528 -14.07 11.93 -123.18
CA HIS A 528 -15.41 11.99 -123.79
C HIS A 528 -15.35 12.26 -125.31
N SER A 529 -16.33 11.73 -126.06
CA SER A 529 -16.41 11.82 -127.53
C SER A 529 -17.79 12.32 -127.97
N MET A 530 -17.84 13.25 -128.94
CA MET A 530 -19.09 13.72 -129.55
C MET A 530 -19.02 13.65 -131.08
N THR A 531 -20.13 13.25 -131.72
CA THR A 531 -20.22 13.03 -133.18
C THR A 531 -21.39 13.81 -133.77
N PHE A 532 -21.18 14.50 -134.91
CA PHE A 532 -22.21 15.27 -135.61
C PHE A 532 -22.39 14.76 -137.05
N ASN A 533 -23.63 14.72 -137.55
CA ASN A 533 -23.96 14.27 -138.90
C ASN A 533 -24.61 15.41 -139.70
N THR A 534 -24.00 15.82 -140.81
CA THR A 534 -24.51 16.89 -141.68
C THR A 534 -25.05 16.29 -142.97
N THR A 535 -26.38 16.27 -143.17
CA THR A 535 -27.01 15.74 -144.39
C THR A 535 -27.99 16.79 -144.94
N GLY A 536 -27.76 17.28 -146.17
CA GLY A 536 -28.72 18.13 -146.90
C GLY A 536 -28.26 19.55 -147.25
N CYS A 537 -27.24 19.71 -148.10
CA CYS A 537 -27.02 20.97 -148.82
C CYS A 537 -27.77 20.90 -150.16
N MET A 538 -28.95 21.52 -150.25
CA MET A 538 -29.70 21.61 -151.52
C MET A 538 -29.16 22.76 -152.37
N SER A 539 -28.64 22.43 -153.55
CA SER A 539 -28.31 23.39 -154.61
C SER A 539 -29.53 23.59 -155.52
N SER A 540 -30.29 24.67 -155.31
CA SER A 540 -31.23 25.16 -156.32
C SER A 540 -30.98 26.65 -156.49
N GLY A 541 -30.52 27.03 -157.69
CA GLY A 541 -30.33 28.40 -158.07
C GLY A 541 -31.65 29.15 -158.10
N ASP A 542 -31.86 30.02 -157.14
CA ASP A 542 -32.50 31.31 -157.35
C ASP A 542 -31.98 32.27 -156.27
N THR A 543 -31.84 33.52 -156.65
CA THR A 543 -30.96 34.54 -156.08
C THR A 543 -31.30 34.94 -154.64
N SER A 544 -30.58 34.39 -153.65
CA SER A 544 -30.15 35.06 -152.40
C SER A 544 -29.42 34.08 -151.47
N HIS A 545 -28.08 34.01 -151.57
CA HIS A 545 -27.28 33.16 -150.68
C HIS A 545 -27.30 33.70 -149.25
N TYR A 546 -28.02 32.99 -148.38
CA TYR A 546 -27.95 33.07 -146.93
C TYR A 546 -26.75 32.22 -146.47
N THR A 547 -25.58 32.84 -146.30
CA THR A 547 -24.45 32.20 -145.60
C THR A 547 -24.75 32.18 -144.10
N LEU A 548 -25.15 31.02 -143.58
CA LEU A 548 -25.20 30.73 -142.13
C LEU A 548 -23.78 30.82 -141.55
N TYR A 549 -23.47 31.98 -141.00
CA TYR A 549 -22.23 32.29 -140.30
C TYR A 549 -22.29 31.70 -138.88
N TYR A 550 -21.88 30.44 -138.71
CA TYR A 550 -21.59 29.87 -137.38
C TYR A 550 -20.07 29.85 -137.15
N GLY A 551 -19.64 30.67 -136.19
CA GLY A 551 -18.25 31.01 -135.87
C GLY A 551 -17.40 29.84 -135.37
N MET A 552 -16.90 29.04 -136.30
CA MET A 552 -15.70 28.23 -136.10
C MET A 552 -14.53 28.91 -136.80
N ASN A 553 -13.93 29.86 -136.08
CA ASN A 553 -12.69 30.53 -136.45
C ASN A 553 -11.53 29.52 -136.45
N ASN A 554 -11.33 28.81 -137.55
CA ASN A 554 -10.02 28.35 -138.01
C ASN A 554 -10.14 27.71 -139.40
N GLY A 555 -10.38 28.55 -140.41
CA GLY A 555 -9.71 28.57 -141.73
C GLY A 555 -9.50 27.28 -142.54
N LYS A 556 -10.08 26.15 -142.17
CA LYS A 556 -10.06 24.92 -142.95
C LYS A 556 -11.44 24.77 -143.56
N ASP A 557 -11.53 25.16 -144.83
CA ASP A 557 -12.70 24.91 -145.67
C ASP A 557 -13.11 23.44 -145.51
N LEU A 558 -14.14 23.21 -144.70
CA LEU A 558 -14.91 21.99 -144.73
C LEU A 558 -15.75 22.07 -146.01
N GLY A 559 -15.06 21.88 -147.15
CA GLY A 559 -15.71 21.62 -148.42
C GLY A 559 -16.75 20.53 -148.16
N CYS A 560 -18.00 20.83 -148.53
CA CYS A 560 -19.19 20.02 -148.27
C CYS A 560 -19.02 18.60 -148.82
N ASN A 561 -18.31 17.74 -148.09
CA ASN A 561 -18.21 16.32 -148.32
C ASN A 561 -19.16 15.66 -147.33
N ASN A 562 -20.25 15.09 -147.85
CA ASN A 562 -21.21 14.29 -147.08
C ASN A 562 -20.46 13.22 -146.24
N GLY A 563 -20.40 13.40 -144.92
CA GLY A 563 -19.76 12.47 -144.00
C GLY A 563 -19.87 12.92 -142.53
N THR A 564 -19.83 11.96 -141.61
CA THR A 564 -19.93 12.18 -140.17
C THR A 564 -18.58 12.63 -139.61
N ASN A 565 -18.54 13.75 -138.86
CA ASN A 565 -17.31 14.25 -138.22
C ASN A 565 -17.42 14.07 -136.68
N SER A 566 -16.37 13.51 -136.07
CA SER A 566 -16.29 13.26 -134.62
C SER A 566 -15.11 14.00 -134.00
N GLN A 567 -15.31 14.62 -132.83
CA GLN A 567 -14.25 15.26 -132.05
C GLN A 567 -14.31 14.80 -130.58
N ASN A 568 -13.14 14.61 -129.96
CA ASN A 568 -13.01 14.25 -128.55
C ASN A 568 -12.57 15.47 -127.73
N THR A 569 -13.10 15.62 -126.51
CA THR A 569 -12.63 16.63 -125.56
C THR A 569 -11.40 16.12 -124.80
N SER A 570 -10.54 17.01 -124.27
CA SER A 570 -9.34 16.61 -123.50
C SER A 570 -9.70 15.89 -122.19
N SER A 571 -8.86 14.94 -121.76
CA SER A 571 -9.06 14.00 -120.63
C SER A 571 -8.75 14.54 -119.24
N ASP A 572 -8.37 15.82 -119.12
CA ASP A 572 -7.67 16.30 -117.93
C ASP A 572 -8.63 17.10 -117.04
N GLY A 573 -9.35 16.39 -116.16
CA GLY A 573 -10.19 16.96 -115.11
C GLY A 573 -9.87 16.37 -113.74
N SER A 574 -8.99 17.02 -112.97
CA SER A 574 -8.60 16.58 -111.63
C SER A 574 -9.73 16.77 -110.62
N HIS A 575 -10.23 15.68 -110.01
CA HIS A 575 -11.11 15.72 -108.85
C HIS A 575 -10.89 14.51 -107.92
N ASN A 576 -11.27 14.65 -106.65
CA ASN A 576 -11.16 13.62 -105.61
C ASN A 576 -12.54 13.17 -105.11
N HIS A 577 -12.58 12.02 -104.43
CA HIS A 577 -13.75 11.55 -103.70
C HIS A 577 -13.44 11.48 -102.20
N SER A 578 -14.44 11.79 -101.38
CA SER A 578 -14.39 11.53 -99.95
C SER A 578 -15.34 10.40 -99.59
N VAL A 579 -14.90 9.52 -98.68
CA VAL A 579 -15.73 8.46 -98.10
C VAL A 579 -15.65 8.56 -96.58
N THR A 580 -16.81 8.72 -95.95
CA THR A 580 -16.94 8.62 -94.49
C THR A 580 -17.35 7.20 -94.12
N VAL A 581 -16.56 6.57 -93.25
CA VAL A 581 -16.86 5.24 -92.70
C VAL A 581 -17.31 5.39 -91.25
N GLY A 582 -18.52 4.94 -90.96
CA GLY A 582 -19.03 4.83 -89.59
C GLY A 582 -18.63 3.49 -88.98
N PHE A 583 -18.17 3.50 -87.72
CA PHE A 583 -17.97 2.29 -86.93
C PHE A 583 -19.13 2.15 -85.95
N SER A 584 -19.58 0.90 -85.71
CA SER A 584 -20.52 0.65 -84.62
C SER A 584 -19.81 0.77 -83.27
N ASN A 585 -20.55 1.19 -82.24
CA ASN A 585 -20.02 1.24 -80.88
C ASN A 585 -19.57 -0.15 -80.43
N VAL A 586 -18.43 -0.19 -79.74
CA VAL A 586 -17.92 -1.43 -79.12
C VAL A 586 -18.27 -1.39 -77.64
N VAL A 587 -19.16 -2.29 -77.22
CA VAL A 587 -19.52 -2.47 -75.81
C VAL A 587 -18.79 -3.69 -75.28
N SER A 588 -18.05 -3.55 -74.17
CA SER A 588 -17.40 -4.69 -73.53
C SER A 588 -18.43 -5.68 -72.99
N ALA A 589 -18.07 -6.95 -72.90
CA ALA A 589 -18.86 -7.91 -72.12
C ALA A 589 -18.98 -7.43 -70.66
N THR A 590 -20.06 -7.83 -69.99
CA THR A 590 -20.27 -7.60 -68.56
C THR A 590 -19.17 -8.29 -67.77
N GLN A 591 -18.41 -7.52 -67.00
CA GLN A 591 -17.38 -8.08 -66.12
C GLN A 591 -18.06 -8.61 -64.85
N ASN A 592 -17.96 -9.92 -64.62
CA ASN A 592 -18.51 -10.61 -63.44
C ASN A 592 -17.50 -10.72 -62.29
N GLY A 593 -16.31 -10.12 -62.43
CA GLY A 593 -15.21 -10.25 -61.47
C GLY A 593 -15.37 -9.47 -60.17
N GLY A 594 -16.42 -8.65 -60.04
CA GLY A 594 -16.60 -7.71 -58.95
C GLY A 594 -15.52 -6.62 -58.94
N ILE A 595 -15.80 -5.47 -58.33
CA ILE A 595 -14.82 -4.38 -58.16
C ILE A 595 -14.12 -4.43 -56.78
N ASN A 596 -14.33 -5.51 -56.02
CA ASN A 596 -13.92 -5.58 -54.62
C ASN A 596 -12.47 -6.06 -54.46
N PRO A 597 -11.61 -5.34 -53.69
CA PRO A 597 -10.28 -5.83 -53.32
C PRO A 597 -10.38 -7.08 -52.43
N PRO A 598 -9.29 -7.85 -52.22
CA PRO A 598 -9.28 -8.98 -51.29
C PRO A 598 -9.90 -8.60 -49.93
N TRP A 599 -10.86 -9.38 -49.45
CA TRP A 599 -11.70 -9.01 -48.31
C TRP A 599 -11.87 -10.15 -47.29
N TYR A 600 -12.18 -9.77 -46.05
CA TYR A 600 -12.55 -10.66 -44.95
C TYR A 600 -13.98 -10.31 -44.50
N SER A 601 -14.87 -11.29 -44.38
CA SER A 601 -16.27 -11.02 -44.01
C SER A 601 -16.45 -10.91 -42.51
N LEU A 602 -17.15 -9.85 -42.10
CA LEU A 602 -17.67 -9.66 -40.75
C LEU A 602 -19.18 -9.43 -40.87
N ALA A 603 -19.93 -9.88 -39.88
CA ALA A 603 -21.33 -9.50 -39.75
C ALA A 603 -21.42 -8.05 -39.24
N PHE A 604 -22.48 -7.35 -39.61
CA PHE A 604 -22.86 -6.11 -38.95
C PHE A 604 -23.99 -6.40 -37.97
N ILE A 605 -23.80 -6.00 -36.71
CA ILE A 605 -24.85 -6.06 -35.69
C ILE A 605 -25.13 -4.66 -35.17
N ILE A 606 -26.36 -4.41 -34.77
CA ILE A 606 -26.84 -3.14 -34.25
C ILE A 606 -27.37 -3.32 -32.83
N LYS A 607 -27.04 -2.38 -31.95
CA LYS A 607 -27.51 -2.40 -30.56
C LYS A 607 -28.98 -1.97 -30.51
N ILE A 608 -29.81 -2.77 -29.85
CA ILE A 608 -31.27 -2.58 -29.80
C ILE A 608 -31.85 -2.52 -28.38
N PHE A 609 -31.10 -2.97 -27.35
CA PHE A 609 -31.48 -2.89 -25.94
C PHE A 609 -30.32 -2.43 -25.07
#